data_AF-A0A5N9AL50-F1
#
_entry.id   AF-A0A5N9AL50-F1
#
_cell.length_a   1.000
_cell.length_b   1.000
_cell.length_c   1.000
_cell.angle_alpha   90.00
_cell.angle_beta   90.00
_cell.angle_gamma   90.00
#
_symmetry.space_group_name_H-M   'P 1'
#
loop_
_entity.id
_entity.type
_entity.pdbx_description
1 polymer ?
#
loop_
_entity_poly.entity_id
_entity_poly.type
_entity_poly.pdbx_seq_one_letter_code
_entity_poly.pdbx_strand_id
1 'polypeptide(L)'
;MYSLLVFLIESIICIIEANKAGVPILIIYLRFFALYKEKSGTANTTIDMPSGSSVDDLINKMHEIYPSLPRNITTLIAVNYQYVESDTILHDGDEIAIIPPVSGG
;
A
#
# COMPACT_ATOMS: atom_id res chain seq x y z
N MET A 1 18.65 11.64 -7.29
CA MET A 1 18.96 11.74 -5.84
C MET A 1 17.89 12.51 -5.03
N TYR A 2 17.02 13.31 -5.66
CA TYR A 2 15.93 14.04 -4.97
C TYR A 2 14.64 13.25 -4.70
N SER A 3 14.51 12.02 -5.20
CA SER A 3 13.23 11.29 -5.24
C SER A 3 12.68 10.93 -3.87
N LEU A 4 13.53 10.49 -2.93
CA LEU A 4 13.06 9.99 -1.63
C LEU A 4 12.64 11.13 -0.69
N LEU A 5 13.32 12.28 -0.77
CA LEU A 5 13.02 13.44 0.07
C LEU A 5 11.70 14.11 -0.37
N VAL A 6 11.52 14.31 -1.67
CA VAL A 6 10.26 14.82 -2.23
C VAL A 6 9.11 13.87 -1.89
N PHE A 7 9.35 12.57 -1.95
CA PHE A 7 8.35 11.56 -1.62
C PHE A 7 7.91 11.58 -0.14
N LEU A 8 8.88 11.69 0.77
CA LEU A 8 8.60 11.84 2.19
C LEU A 8 7.77 13.11 2.44
N ILE A 9 8.09 14.20 1.74
CA ILE A 9 7.38 15.48 1.84
C ILE A 9 5.94 15.37 1.33
N GLU A 10 5.69 14.79 0.15
CA GLU A 10 4.31 14.61 -0.38
C GLU A 10 3.48 13.70 0.52
N SER A 11 4.08 12.61 1.02
CA SER A 11 3.43 11.71 1.98
C SER A 11 3.07 12.41 3.29
N ILE A 12 3.99 13.23 3.81
CA ILE A 12 3.77 14.02 5.02
C ILE A 12 2.74 15.12 4.78
N ILE A 13 2.75 15.80 3.64
CA ILE A 13 1.75 16.83 3.28
C ILE A 13 0.36 16.21 3.24
N CYS A 14 0.18 15.06 2.59
CA CYS A 14 -1.11 14.37 2.56
C CYS A 14 -1.62 14.02 3.98
N ILE A 15 -0.73 13.53 4.85
CA ILE A 15 -1.08 13.20 6.24
C ILE A 15 -1.42 14.47 7.04
N ILE A 16 -0.66 15.56 6.86
CA ILE A 16 -0.90 16.84 7.53
C ILE A 16 -2.23 17.45 7.09
N GLU A 17 -2.53 17.45 5.78
CA GLU A 17 -3.80 17.96 5.25
C GLU A 17 -4.99 17.12 5.74
N ALA A 18 -4.86 15.79 5.76
CA ALA A 18 -5.87 14.91 6.35
C ALA A 18 -6.10 15.24 7.84
N ASN A 19 -5.04 15.44 8.61
CA ASN A 19 -5.14 15.78 10.03
C ASN A 19 -5.81 17.15 10.25
N LYS A 20 -5.48 18.13 9.39
CA LYS A 20 -6.06 19.47 9.42
C LYS A 20 -7.55 19.49 9.04
N ALA A 21 -7.97 18.56 8.18
CA ALA A 21 -9.37 18.33 7.83
C ALA A 21 -10.14 17.48 8.85
N GLY A 22 -9.48 16.99 9.91
CA GLY A 22 -10.08 16.12 10.92
C GLY A 22 -10.34 14.68 10.43
N VAL A 23 -9.69 14.27 9.34
CA VAL A 23 -9.81 12.92 8.79
C VAL A 23 -8.95 11.97 9.63
N PRO A 24 -9.53 10.90 10.21
CA PRO A 24 -8.76 9.91 10.96
C PRO A 24 -7.69 9.25 10.09
N ILE A 25 -6.56 8.89 10.69
CA ILE A 25 -5.52 8.10 10.01
C ILE A 25 -5.75 6.62 10.30
N LEU A 26 -5.69 5.80 9.27
CA LEU A 26 -5.73 4.34 9.29
C LEU A 26 -4.30 3.80 9.32
N ILE A 27 -4.09 2.76 10.11
CA ILE A 27 -2.85 1.97 10.16
C ILE A 27 -3.10 0.68 9.39
N ILE A 28 -2.39 0.50 8.27
CA ILE A 28 -2.57 -0.64 7.37
C ILE A 28 -1.35 -1.56 7.44
N TYR A 29 -1.57 -2.87 7.59
CA TYR A 29 -0.50 -3.87 7.63
C TYR A 29 -0.35 -4.55 6.28
N LEU A 30 0.73 -4.23 5.56
CA LEU A 30 1.00 -4.76 4.24
C LEU A 30 1.93 -5.97 4.32
N ARG A 31 1.58 -7.07 3.64
CA ARG A 31 2.36 -8.31 3.55
C ARG A 31 2.78 -8.56 2.11
N PHE A 32 4.08 -8.78 1.91
CA PHE A 32 4.68 -9.04 0.61
C PHE A 32 5.03 -10.52 0.42
N PHE A 33 4.78 -11.02 -0.79
CA PHE A 33 5.06 -12.40 -1.18
C PHE A 33 5.95 -12.48 -2.42
N ALA A 34 6.71 -13.57 -2.53
CA ALA A 34 7.59 -13.90 -3.67
C ALA A 34 8.38 -12.68 -4.19
N LEU A 35 8.20 -12.31 -5.46
CA LEU A 35 8.91 -11.20 -6.10
C LEU A 35 8.72 -9.87 -5.36
N TYR A 36 7.53 -9.60 -4.78
CA TYR A 36 7.31 -8.37 -4.01
C TYR A 36 8.14 -8.35 -2.73
N LYS A 37 8.31 -9.48 -2.06
CA LYS A 37 9.19 -9.61 -0.87
C LYS A 37 10.66 -9.41 -1.24
N GLU A 38 11.10 -10.02 -2.34
CA GLU A 38 12.48 -9.86 -2.83
C GLU A 38 12.79 -8.40 -3.22
N LYS A 39 11.86 -7.72 -3.88
CA LYS A 39 12.04 -6.35 -4.37
C LYS A 39 11.86 -5.28 -3.30
N SER A 40 10.98 -5.49 -2.32
CA SER A 40 10.80 -4.60 -1.17
C SER A 40 11.88 -4.79 -0.10
N GLY A 41 12.56 -5.95 -0.08
CA GLY A 41 13.56 -6.30 0.94
C GLY A 41 12.96 -6.65 2.31
N THR A 42 11.64 -6.70 2.43
CA THR A 42 10.92 -7.05 3.66
C THR A 42 9.71 -7.93 3.37
N ALA A 43 9.28 -8.73 4.36
CA ALA A 43 8.06 -9.53 4.26
C ALA A 43 6.79 -8.73 4.59
N ASN A 44 6.93 -7.61 5.30
CA ASN A 44 5.82 -6.77 5.71
C ASN A 44 6.27 -5.32 5.94
N THR A 45 5.30 -4.42 5.94
CA THR A 45 5.46 -3.02 6.34
C THR A 45 4.13 -2.48 6.87
N THR A 46 4.18 -1.36 7.56
CA THR A 46 3.00 -0.64 8.01
C THR A 46 2.91 0.68 7.26
N ILE A 47 1.72 1.03 6.77
CA ILE A 47 1.48 2.27 6.02
C ILE A 47 0.36 3.05 6.69
N ASP A 48 0.61 4.34 6.90
CA ASP A 48 -0.39 5.28 7.40
C ASP A 48 -1.12 5.92 6.21
N MET A 49 -2.46 5.91 6.27
CA MET A 49 -3.32 6.42 5.20
C MET A 49 -4.52 7.18 5.76
N PRO A 50 -5.06 8.19 5.07
CA PRO A 50 -6.30 8.83 5.51
C PRO A 50 -7.49 7.86 5.46
N SER A 51 -8.43 8.02 6.38
CA SER A 51 -9.70 7.30 6.36
C SER A 51 -10.47 7.58 5.08
N GLY A 52 -11.10 6.55 4.51
CA GLY A 52 -11.74 6.59 3.20
C GLY A 52 -10.79 6.31 2.02
N SER A 53 -9.52 5.94 2.28
CA SER A 53 -8.62 5.47 1.23
C SER A 53 -9.06 4.13 0.66
N SER A 54 -8.87 3.95 -0.64
CA SER A 54 -9.13 2.71 -1.36
C SER A 54 -7.88 1.82 -1.46
N VAL A 55 -8.06 0.58 -1.93
CA VAL A 55 -6.96 -0.32 -2.31
C VAL A 55 -6.08 0.30 -3.40
N ASP A 56 -6.64 1.02 -4.37
CA ASP A 56 -5.87 1.71 -5.41
C ASP A 56 -4.98 2.81 -4.81
N ASP A 57 -5.48 3.57 -3.84
CA ASP A 57 -4.68 4.57 -3.12
C ASP A 57 -3.50 3.91 -2.40
N LEU A 58 -3.74 2.74 -1.79
CA LEU A 58 -2.69 1.96 -1.13
C LEU A 58 -1.65 1.45 -2.14
N ILE A 59 -2.07 0.93 -3.29
CA ILE A 59 -1.16 0.45 -4.34
C ILE A 59 -0.29 1.60 -4.84
N ASN A 60 -0.89 2.76 -5.09
CA ASN A 60 -0.16 3.96 -5.47
C ASN A 60 0.89 4.33 -4.41
N LYS A 61 0.47 4.41 -3.14
CA LYS A 61 1.33 4.67 -1.99
C LYS A 61 2.46 3.65 -1.84
N MET A 62 2.17 2.37 -2.05
CA MET A 62 3.13 1.28 -2.01
C MET A 62 4.21 1.44 -3.09
N HIS A 63 3.82 1.75 -4.34
CA HIS A 63 4.78 1.99 -5.43
C HIS A 63 5.61 3.26 -5.24
N GLU A 64 5.03 4.21 -4.53
CA GLU A 64 5.65 5.43 -4.08
C GLU A 64 6.78 5.15 -3.04
N ILE A 65 6.51 4.31 -2.05
CA ILE A 65 7.49 3.86 -1.03
C ILE A 65 8.54 2.91 -1.64
N TYR A 66 8.10 2.01 -2.53
CA TYR A 66 8.94 1.01 -3.18
C TYR A 66 8.87 1.11 -4.71
N PRO A 67 9.57 2.08 -5.33
CA PRO A 67 9.54 2.29 -6.78
C PRO A 67 10.04 1.11 -7.61
N SER A 68 10.80 0.20 -6.99
CA SER A 68 11.32 -1.03 -7.61
C SER A 68 10.28 -2.16 -7.71
N LEU A 69 9.11 -2.03 -7.07
CA LEU A 69 8.06 -3.05 -7.12
C LEU A 69 7.39 -3.08 -8.50
N PRO A 70 7.09 -4.26 -9.05
CA PRO A 70 6.44 -4.39 -10.34
C PRO A 70 4.97 -3.94 -10.29
N ARG A 71 4.55 -3.14 -11.28
CA ARG A 71 3.15 -2.73 -11.51
C ARG A 71 2.42 -3.75 -12.39
N ASN A 72 2.35 -5.00 -11.94
CA ASN A 72 1.70 -6.06 -12.71
C ASN A 72 0.17 -5.96 -12.58
N ILE A 73 -0.53 -5.93 -13.72
CA ILE A 73 -2.00 -5.87 -13.80
C ILE A 73 -2.66 -7.14 -13.22
N THR A 74 -1.91 -8.25 -13.14
CA THR A 74 -2.41 -9.54 -12.67
C THR A 74 -2.11 -9.81 -11.19
N THR A 75 -1.62 -8.81 -10.45
CA THR A 75 -1.39 -8.95 -9.01
C THR A 75 -2.74 -8.94 -8.30
N LEU A 76 -2.99 -9.98 -7.50
CA LEU A 76 -4.19 -10.07 -6.68
C LEU A 76 -3.94 -9.39 -5.34
N ILE A 77 -4.97 -8.71 -4.85
CA ILE A 77 -4.97 -8.08 -3.53
C ILE A 77 -5.97 -8.83 -2.66
N ALA A 78 -5.55 -9.17 -1.45
CA ALA A 78 -6.45 -9.69 -0.44
C ALA A 78 -6.43 -8.80 0.81
N VAL A 79 -7.61 -8.36 1.24
CA VAL A 79 -7.82 -7.64 2.51
C VAL A 79 -8.44 -8.63 3.48
N ASN A 80 -7.83 -8.82 4.65
CA ASN A 80 -8.29 -9.76 5.68
C ASN A 80 -8.63 -11.15 5.11
N TYR A 81 -7.71 -11.71 4.32
CA TYR A 81 -7.82 -13.04 3.67
C TYR A 81 -8.89 -13.16 2.58
N GLN A 82 -9.50 -12.06 2.14
CA GLN A 82 -10.50 -12.04 1.07
C GLN A 82 -9.99 -11.24 -0.12
N TYR A 83 -10.11 -11.79 -1.34
CA TYR A 83 -9.78 -11.04 -2.55
C TYR A 83 -10.77 -9.90 -2.76
N VAL A 84 -10.23 -8.72 -3.08
CA VAL A 84 -11.02 -7.51 -3.24
C VAL A 84 -10.66 -6.78 -4.53
N GLU A 85 -11.59 -5.99 -5.03
CA GLU A 85 -11.38 -5.08 -6.14
C GLU A 85 -10.63 -3.83 -5.69
N SER A 86 -10.02 -3.12 -6.63
CA SER A 86 -9.12 -2.00 -6.34
C SER A 86 -9.82 -0.74 -5.79
N ASP A 87 -11.13 -0.62 -5.97
CA ASP A 87 -11.97 0.46 -5.44
C ASP A 87 -12.44 0.20 -3.99
N THR A 88 -12.09 -0.94 -3.41
CA THR A 88 -12.51 -1.31 -2.05
C THR A 88 -11.93 -0.34 -1.02
N ILE A 89 -12.80 0.20 -0.16
CA ILE A 89 -12.40 1.10 0.93
C ILE A 89 -11.74 0.32 2.06
N LEU A 90 -10.60 0.82 2.51
CA LEU A 90 -9.80 0.26 3.60
C LEU A 90 -10.26 0.79 4.96
N HIS A 91 -10.05 -0.03 5.98
CA HIS A 91 -10.36 0.27 7.37
C HIS A 91 -9.10 0.18 8.24
N ASP A 92 -9.18 0.80 9.41
CA ASP A 92 -8.06 0.81 10.36
C ASP A 92 -7.73 -0.61 10.82
N GLY A 93 -6.45 -0.95 10.80
CA GLY A 93 -5.95 -2.27 11.18
C GLY A 93 -6.07 -3.35 10.12
N ASP A 94 -6.52 -3.03 8.89
CA ASP A 94 -6.64 -4.02 7.82
C ASP A 94 -5.29 -4.67 7.49
N GLU A 95 -5.30 -6.00 7.38
CA GLU A 95 -4.17 -6.76 6.87
C GLU A 95 -4.32 -7.01 5.37
N ILE A 96 -3.31 -6.63 4.60
CA ILE A 96 -3.38 -6.63 3.14
C ILE A 96 -2.23 -7.44 2.57
N ALA A 97 -2.56 -8.42 1.75
CA ALA A 97 -1.60 -9.28 1.06
C ALA A 97 -1.46 -8.88 -0.40
N ILE A 98 -0.22 -8.60 -0.82
CA ILE A 98 0.13 -8.39 -2.23
C ILE A 98 0.56 -9.72 -2.84
N ILE A 99 -0.31 -10.31 -3.64
CA ILE A 99 -0.15 -11.68 -4.16
C ILE A 99 0.21 -11.59 -5.64
N PRO A 100 1.48 -11.82 -6.01
CA PRO A 100 1.86 -11.87 -7.43
C PRO A 100 1.14 -13.03 -8.14
N PRO A 101 0.98 -12.95 -9.48
CA PRO A 101 0.43 -14.06 -10.25
C PRO A 101 1.26 -15.33 -9.97
N VAL A 102 0.58 -16.39 -9.54
CA VAL A 102 1.22 -17.67 -9.30
C VAL A 102 1.46 -18.37 -10.63
N SER A 103 2.72 -18.69 -10.95
CA SER A 103 3.03 -19.67 -11.98
C SER A 103 2.75 -21.05 -11.38
N GLY A 104 1.49 -21.45 -11.34
CA GLY A 104 1.09 -22.77 -10.86
C GLY A 104 1.93 -23.86 -11.52
N GLY A 105 2.53 -24.72 -10.70
CA GLY A 105 2.97 -26.06 -11.09
C GLY A 105 1.90 -27.06 -10.70
#